data_AF-A0A162F0G2-F1
#
_entry.id   AF-A0A162F0G2-F1
#
_cell.length_a   1.000
_cell.length_b   1.000
_cell.length_c   1.000
_cell.angle_alpha   90.00
_cell.angle_beta   90.00
_cell.angle_gamma   90.00
#
_symmetry.space_group_name_H-M   'P 1'
#
loop_
_entity.id
_entity.type
_entity.pdbx_description
1 polymer ?
#
loop_
_entity_poly.entity_id
_entity_poly.type
_entity_poly.pdbx_seq_one_letter_code
_entity_poly.pdbx_strand_id
1 'polypeptide(L)'
;RNNRLARLLELKAPEIIVRNEKRMLQEAVDSLLDNGRRGKAMTGANKRALKSLADMIKGKSGRFRQNLLGKRVDYSGRSVITVGPTLKLHQCGLPKLMAIELFKPFIFARLEAMGIATTIKAAKKEVEAGTPV
;
A
#
# COMPACT_ATOMS: atom_id res chain seq x y z
N ARG A 1 12.27 28.78 -0.47
CA ARG A 1 11.77 29.90 0.37
C ARG A 1 12.70 30.11 1.57
N ASN A 2 12.92 29.11 2.43
CA ASN A 2 13.84 29.23 3.58
C ASN A 2 15.26 29.70 3.21
N ASN A 3 15.92 29.03 2.25
CA ASN A 3 17.27 29.40 1.82
C ASN A 3 17.36 30.82 1.23
N ARG A 4 16.27 31.30 0.61
CA ARG A 4 16.20 32.66 0.07
C ARG A 4 16.00 33.68 1.20
N LEU A 5 15.16 33.38 2.19
CA LEU A 5 15.01 34.21 3.38
C LEU A 5 16.35 34.37 4.12
N ALA A 6 17.12 33.29 4.28
CA ALA A 6 18.46 33.34 4.88
C ALA A 6 19.38 34.33 4.14
N ARG A 7 19.46 34.23 2.81
CA ARG A 7 20.23 35.18 1.98
C ARG A 7 19.75 36.63 2.10
N LEU A 8 18.44 36.87 2.17
CA LEU A 8 17.89 38.22 2.32
C LEU A 8 18.24 38.85 3.66
N LEU A 9 18.34 38.05 4.72
CA LEU A 9 18.79 38.51 6.04
C LEU A 9 20.28 38.84 6.05
N GLU A 10 21.11 37.98 5.43
CA GLU A 10 22.55 38.23 5.27
C GLU A 10 22.84 39.54 4.51
N LEU A 11 22.09 39.79 3.45
CA LEU A 11 22.20 41.00 2.62
C LEU A 11 21.55 42.24 3.26
N LYS A 12 21.01 42.14 4.48
CA LYS A 12 20.26 43.21 5.18
C LYS A 12 19.19 43.85 4.28
N ALA A 13 18.44 43.01 3.55
CA ALA A 13 17.39 43.48 2.66
C ALA A 13 16.31 44.27 3.43
N PRO A 14 15.63 45.25 2.79
CA PRO A 14 14.58 46.04 3.43
C PRO A 14 13.50 45.20 4.11
N GLU A 15 12.97 45.69 5.24
CA GLU A 15 12.00 44.94 6.05
C GLU A 15 10.77 44.46 5.27
N ILE A 16 10.28 45.25 4.31
CA ILE A 16 9.10 44.91 3.51
C ILE A 16 9.34 43.60 2.74
N ILE A 17 10.53 43.43 2.15
CA ILE A 17 10.89 42.24 1.38
C ILE A 17 11.04 41.03 2.31
N VAL A 18 11.69 41.23 3.46
CA VAL A 18 11.86 40.19 4.47
C VAL A 18 10.51 39.73 5.03
N ARG A 19 9.58 40.65 5.32
CA ARG A 19 8.21 40.32 5.77
C ARG A 19 7.45 39.52 4.73
N ASN A 20 7.56 39.87 3.45
CA ASN A 20 6.89 39.12 2.38
C ASN A 20 7.48 37.71 2.21
N GLU A 21 8.80 37.53 2.26
CA GLU A 21 9.40 36.19 2.16
C GLU A 21 9.07 35.33 3.40
N LYS A 22 8.99 35.93 4.60
CA LYS A 22 8.49 35.26 5.81
C LYS A 22 7.04 34.78 5.64
N ARG A 23 6.14 35.63 5.10
CA ARG A 23 4.75 35.24 4.78
C ARG A 23 4.72 34.08 3.78
N MET A 24 5.47 34.16 2.69
CA MET A 24 5.54 33.08 1.71
C MET A 24 6.10 31.79 2.33
N LEU A 25 7.10 31.87 3.22
CA LEU A 25 7.62 30.70 3.91
C LEU A 25 6.53 30.05 4.79
N GLN A 26 5.78 30.85 5.55
CA GLN A 26 4.66 30.37 6.36
C GLN A 26 3.61 29.65 5.51
N GLU A 27 3.20 30.24 4.38
CA GLU A 27 2.22 29.62 3.47
C GLU A 27 2.70 28.29 2.89
N ALA A 28 4.01 28.16 2.63
CA ALA A 28 4.57 26.89 2.17
C ALA A 28 4.50 25.82 3.27
N VAL A 29 4.83 26.16 4.52
CA VAL A 29 4.76 25.23 5.66
C VAL A 29 3.31 24.84 5.95
N ASP A 30 2.38 25.81 5.93
CA ASP A 30 0.95 25.55 6.10
C ASP A 30 0.44 24.58 5.03
N SER A 31 0.82 24.77 3.76
CA SER A 31 0.44 23.86 2.68
C SER A 31 1.07 22.47 2.77
N LEU A 32 2.27 22.34 3.36
CA LEU A 32 2.93 21.06 3.59
C LEU A 32 2.19 20.25 4.67
N LEU A 33 1.81 20.91 5.77
CA LEU A 33 1.16 20.28 6.91
C LEU A 33 -0.32 19.98 6.65
N ASP A 34 -1.09 20.97 6.19
CA ASP A 34 -2.53 20.86 5.94
C ASP A 34 -2.96 21.80 4.79
N ASN A 35 -2.85 21.29 3.56
CA ASN A 35 -3.10 22.05 2.34
C ASN A 35 -4.59 22.41 2.22
N GLY A 36 -4.87 23.70 2.02
CA GLY A 36 -6.24 24.21 1.90
C GLY A 36 -6.95 24.50 3.22
N ARG A 37 -6.29 24.33 4.38
CA ARG A 37 -6.85 24.79 5.68
C ARG A 37 -6.93 26.31 5.75
N ARG A 38 -5.95 27.00 5.16
CA ARG A 38 -5.90 28.46 5.05
C ARG A 38 -5.78 28.86 3.58
N GLY A 39 -6.84 29.47 3.05
CA GLY A 39 -6.88 29.97 1.67
C GLY A 39 -7.00 28.88 0.61
N LYS A 40 -6.63 29.22 -0.62
CA LYS A 40 -6.73 28.33 -1.79
C LYS A 40 -5.67 27.24 -1.71
N ALA A 41 -6.10 25.98 -1.86
CA ALA A 41 -5.18 24.84 -1.86
C ALA A 41 -4.15 24.97 -3.00
N MET A 42 -2.90 24.66 -2.68
CA MET A 42 -1.82 24.62 -3.68
C MET A 42 -2.08 23.46 -4.65
N THR A 43 -2.07 23.77 -5.95
CA THR A 43 -2.30 22.82 -7.03
C THR A 43 -1.02 22.49 -7.78
N GLY A 44 -0.84 21.22 -8.13
CA GLY A 44 0.26 20.78 -9.01
C GLY A 44 0.01 21.09 -10.48
N ALA A 45 0.89 20.60 -11.36
CA ALA A 45 0.81 20.81 -12.82
C ALA A 45 -0.55 20.41 -13.43
N ASN A 46 -1.17 19.34 -12.92
CA ASN A 46 -2.47 18.85 -13.40
C ASN A 46 -3.67 19.59 -12.78
N LYS A 47 -3.46 20.79 -12.20
CA LYS A 47 -4.46 21.58 -11.44
C LYS A 47 -5.11 20.85 -10.25
N ARG A 48 -4.64 19.64 -9.92
CA ARG A 48 -5.07 18.88 -8.75
C ARG A 48 -4.40 19.42 -7.49
N ALA A 49 -5.17 19.58 -6.42
CA ALA A 49 -4.64 19.93 -5.11
C ALA A 49 -3.62 18.88 -4.64
N LEU A 50 -2.47 19.34 -4.16
CA LEU A 50 -1.44 18.48 -3.59
C LEU A 50 -1.92 17.90 -2.26
N LYS A 51 -1.61 16.64 -1.99
CA LYS A 51 -1.92 16.01 -0.69
C LYS A 51 -0.91 16.47 0.35
N SER A 52 -1.41 16.97 1.48
CA SER A 52 -0.61 17.32 2.65
C SER A 52 -0.36 16.15 3.59
N LEU A 53 0.49 16.36 4.60
CA LEU A 53 0.74 15.35 5.65
C LEU A 53 -0.55 14.99 6.41
N ALA A 54 -1.41 15.96 6.71
CA ALA A 54 -2.72 15.70 7.31
C ALA A 54 -3.60 14.83 6.40
N ASP A 55 -3.63 15.11 5.09
CA ASP A 55 -4.39 14.32 4.09
C ASP A 55 -3.90 12.88 3.95
N MET A 56 -2.63 12.62 4.22
CA MET A 56 -2.10 11.26 4.22
C MET A 56 -2.66 10.43 5.37
N ILE A 57 -3.05 11.07 6.47
CA ILE A 57 -3.51 10.39 7.68
C ILE A 57 -5.05 10.29 7.69
N LYS A 58 -5.74 11.37 7.29
CA LYS A 58 -7.20 11.49 7.34
C LYS A 58 -7.90 10.94 6.10
N GLY A 59 -9.20 10.66 6.24
CA GLY A 59 -10.08 10.24 5.14
C GLY A 59 -10.01 8.75 4.79
N LYS A 60 -10.81 8.35 3.79
CA LYS A 60 -10.96 6.94 3.37
C LYS A 60 -9.67 6.36 2.77
N SER A 61 -8.93 7.17 2.00
CA SER A 61 -7.61 6.82 1.47
C SER A 61 -6.46 7.17 2.41
N GLY A 62 -6.76 7.55 3.66
CA GLY A 62 -5.75 7.86 4.66
C GLY A 62 -5.13 6.59 5.22
N ARG A 63 -3.92 6.70 5.77
CA ARG A 63 -3.15 5.57 6.29
C ARG A 63 -3.90 4.76 7.34
N PHE A 64 -4.65 5.41 8.24
CA PHE A 64 -5.41 4.68 9.26
C PHE A 64 -6.44 3.72 8.65
N ARG A 65 -7.30 4.23 7.77
CA ARG A 65 -8.40 3.43 7.22
C ARG A 65 -7.94 2.46 6.14
N GLN A 66 -6.97 2.84 5.33
CA GLN A 66 -6.55 2.04 4.18
C GLN A 66 -5.48 1.00 4.55
N ASN A 67 -4.60 1.29 5.51
CA ASN A 67 -3.41 0.47 5.77
C ASN A 67 -3.37 -0.12 7.18
N LEU A 68 -4.02 0.49 8.17
CA LEU A 68 -4.04 -0.03 9.54
C LEU A 68 -5.24 -0.94 9.78
N LEU A 69 -6.44 -0.54 9.35
CA LEU A 69 -7.67 -1.34 9.57
C LEU A 69 -7.87 -2.48 8.56
N GLY A 70 -7.37 -2.30 7.34
CA GLY A 70 -7.41 -3.33 6.30
C GLY A 70 -6.03 -3.50 5.70
N LYS A 71 -5.59 -4.75 5.52
CA LYS A 71 -4.32 -5.07 4.86
C LYS A 71 -4.56 -6.13 3.81
N ARG A 72 -3.71 -6.10 2.78
CA ARG A 72 -3.57 -7.25 1.89
C ARG A 72 -2.90 -8.37 2.69
N VAL A 73 -3.40 -9.58 2.49
CA VAL A 73 -2.94 -10.76 3.23
C VAL A 73 -2.50 -11.83 2.23
N ASP A 74 -1.41 -12.50 2.57
CA ASP A 74 -0.94 -13.68 1.85
C ASP A 74 -1.85 -14.89 2.15
N TYR A 75 -1.66 -15.98 1.42
CA TYR A 75 -2.53 -17.19 1.53
C TYR A 75 -4.02 -16.88 1.34
N SER A 76 -4.33 -15.98 0.40
CA SER A 76 -5.69 -15.60 0.04
C SER A 76 -5.94 -15.76 -1.45
N GLY A 77 -7.20 -15.99 -1.83
CA GLY A 77 -7.62 -16.22 -3.21
C GLY A 77 -9.04 -15.72 -3.45
N ARG A 78 -9.41 -15.51 -4.72
CA ARG A 78 -10.76 -15.12 -5.14
C ARG A 78 -11.17 -15.88 -6.39
N SER A 79 -12.42 -16.35 -6.42
CA SER A 79 -13.04 -17.01 -7.57
C SER A 79 -14.51 -16.64 -7.69
N VAL A 80 -15.12 -16.98 -8.82
CA VAL A 80 -16.58 -16.92 -8.99
C VAL A 80 -17.22 -18.06 -8.20
N ILE A 81 -18.34 -17.78 -7.53
CA ILE A 81 -19.14 -18.76 -6.82
C ILE A 81 -20.17 -19.40 -7.75
N THR A 82 -20.34 -20.71 -7.64
CA THR A 82 -21.36 -21.49 -8.37
C THR A 82 -22.12 -22.39 -7.40
N VAL A 83 -23.32 -22.84 -7.79
CA VAL A 83 -24.15 -23.71 -6.94
C VAL A 83 -23.57 -25.13 -6.91
N GLY A 84 -23.38 -25.68 -5.71
CA GLY A 84 -22.91 -27.05 -5.48
C GLY A 84 -23.93 -27.89 -4.73
N PRO A 85 -24.98 -28.42 -5.38
CA PRO A 85 -26.14 -29.02 -4.71
C PRO A 85 -25.83 -30.31 -3.94
N THR A 86 -24.69 -30.96 -4.23
CA THR A 86 -24.26 -32.21 -3.58
C THR A 86 -23.42 -31.97 -2.32
N LEU A 87 -23.07 -30.73 -2.00
CA LEU A 87 -22.23 -30.39 -0.85
C LEU A 87 -23.05 -30.34 0.43
N LYS A 88 -22.45 -30.78 1.55
CA LYS A 88 -23.04 -30.62 2.89
C LYS A 88 -22.87 -29.18 3.38
N LEU A 89 -23.63 -28.79 4.41
CA LEU A 89 -23.61 -27.43 4.98
C LEU A 89 -22.22 -26.92 5.40
N HIS A 90 -21.32 -27.82 5.81
CA HIS A 90 -19.97 -27.49 6.27
C HIS A 90 -18.89 -27.66 5.18
N GLN A 91 -19.27 -27.84 3.92
CA GLN A 91 -18.35 -28.10 2.80
C GLN A 91 -18.40 -26.97 1.77
N CYS A 92 -17.28 -26.76 1.08
CA CYS A 92 -17.20 -25.90 -0.09
C CYS A 92 -16.34 -26.56 -1.18
N GLY A 93 -16.65 -26.28 -2.44
CA GLY A 93 -15.81 -26.69 -3.57
C GLY A 93 -14.68 -25.69 -3.79
N LEU A 94 -13.43 -26.17 -3.81
CA LEU A 94 -12.26 -25.35 -4.09
C LEU A 94 -11.59 -25.84 -5.39
N PRO A 95 -11.33 -24.96 -6.38
CA PRO A 95 -10.59 -25.36 -7.58
C PRO A 95 -9.22 -25.91 -7.24
N LYS A 96 -8.83 -27.04 -7.85
CA LYS A 96 -7.57 -27.74 -7.55
C LYS A 96 -6.34 -26.83 -7.65
N LEU A 97 -6.26 -26.01 -8.69
CA LEU A 97 -5.16 -25.05 -8.87
C LEU A 97 -5.08 -24.02 -7.75
N MET A 98 -6.24 -23.55 -7.26
CA MET A 98 -6.30 -22.60 -6.15
C MET A 98 -5.90 -23.27 -4.83
N ALA A 99 -6.36 -24.50 -4.60
CA ALA A 99 -5.96 -25.28 -3.43
C ALA A 99 -4.43 -25.50 -3.40
N ILE A 100 -3.83 -25.85 -4.54
CA ILE A 100 -2.38 -26.03 -4.62
C ILE A 100 -1.65 -24.75 -4.21
N GLU A 101 -2.03 -23.58 -4.74
CA GLU A 101 -1.41 -22.31 -4.38
C GLU A 101 -1.58 -21.93 -2.89
N LEU A 102 -2.80 -22.06 -2.36
CA LEU A 102 -3.10 -21.70 -0.97
C LEU A 102 -2.35 -22.60 0.04
N PHE A 103 -2.19 -23.89 -0.30
CA PHE A 103 -1.60 -24.88 0.59
C PHE A 103 -0.15 -25.25 0.24
N LYS A 104 0.52 -24.50 -0.66
CA LYS A 104 1.92 -24.75 -1.08
C LYS A 104 2.89 -25.15 0.05
N PRO A 105 2.98 -24.42 1.18
CA PRO A 105 3.92 -24.78 2.25
C PRO A 105 3.62 -26.16 2.86
N PHE A 106 2.34 -26.48 3.03
CA PHE A 106 1.88 -27.75 3.61
C PHE A 106 2.13 -28.90 2.63
N ILE A 107 1.90 -28.68 1.34
CA ILE A 107 2.17 -29.67 0.30
C ILE A 107 3.67 -29.99 0.23
N PHE A 108 4.54 -28.97 0.26
CA PHE A 108 5.99 -29.18 0.25
C PHE A 108 6.47 -29.99 1.46
N ALA A 109 6.00 -29.64 2.67
CA ALA A 109 6.32 -30.39 3.87
C ALA A 109 5.85 -31.85 3.80
N ARG A 110 4.69 -32.10 3.18
CA ARG A 110 4.16 -33.45 3.01
C ARG A 110 4.94 -34.28 2.00
N LEU A 111 5.36 -33.68 0.89
CA LEU A 111 6.19 -34.34 -0.14
C LEU A 111 7.57 -34.73 0.40
N GLU A 112 8.14 -33.89 1.26
CA GLU A 112 9.39 -34.19 1.96
C GLU A 112 9.21 -35.34 2.96
N ALA A 113 8.15 -35.30 3.78
CA ALA A 113 7.86 -36.36 4.73
C ALA A 113 7.56 -37.72 4.07
N MET A 114 7.04 -37.72 2.84
CA MET A 114 6.80 -38.94 2.05
C MET A 114 8.07 -39.44 1.34
N GLY A 115 9.17 -38.70 1.37
CA GLY A 115 10.40 -39.03 0.66
C GLY A 115 10.32 -38.84 -0.86
N ILE A 116 9.25 -38.21 -1.37
CA ILE A 116 9.03 -37.96 -2.81
C ILE A 116 9.94 -36.83 -3.28
N ALA A 117 10.16 -35.83 -2.42
CA ALA A 117 11.07 -34.72 -2.69
C ALA A 117 12.11 -34.61 -1.58
N THR A 118 13.38 -34.61 -1.94
CA THR A 118 14.49 -34.50 -0.97
C THR A 118 14.78 -33.06 -0.55
N THR A 119 14.27 -32.07 -1.30
CA THR A 119 14.47 -30.64 -1.01
C THR A 119 13.22 -29.84 -1.35
N ILE A 120 13.06 -28.67 -0.73
CA ILE A 120 11.97 -27.73 -1.04
C ILE A 120 11.96 -27.33 -2.54
N LYS A 121 13.15 -27.21 -3.16
CA LYS A 121 13.26 -26.89 -4.59
C LYS A 121 12.73 -28.04 -5.47
N ALA A 122 13.05 -29.28 -5.12
CA ALA A 122 12.50 -30.45 -5.80
C ALA A 122 10.98 -30.54 -5.61
N ALA A 123 10.49 -30.33 -4.38
CA ALA A 123 9.05 -30.33 -4.08
C ALA A 123 8.29 -29.26 -4.88
N LYS A 124 8.86 -28.06 -5.02
CA LYS A 124 8.30 -27.00 -5.86
C LYS A 124 8.17 -27.44 -7.32
N LYS A 125 9.22 -28.07 -7.86
CA LYS A 125 9.24 -28.56 -9.25
C LYS A 125 8.20 -29.66 -9.48
N GLU A 126 8.04 -30.59 -8.54
CA GLU A 126 7.01 -31.64 -8.61
C GLU A 126 5.59 -31.07 -8.59
N VAL A 127 5.32 -30.10 -7.71
CA VAL A 127 4.01 -29.44 -7.65
C VAL A 127 3.70 -28.64 -8.92
N GLU A 128 4.69 -27.97 -9.51
CA GLU A 128 4.56 -27.25 -10.78
C GLU A 128 4.40 -28.19 -11.98
N ALA A 129 5.03 -29.36 -11.97
CA ALA A 129 4.89 -30.38 -13.00
C ALA A 129 3.51 -31.06 -12.98
N GLY A 130 2.78 -30.97 -11.85
CA GLY A 130 1.47 -31.58 -11.70
C GLY A 130 1.52 -33.10 -11.64
N THR A 131 2.67 -33.67 -11.26
CA THR A 131 2.87 -35.12 -11.13
C THR A 131 1.81 -35.70 -10.19
N PRO A 132 0.97 -36.65 -10.63
CA PRO A 132 0.04 -37.32 -9.73
C PRO A 132 0.84 -38.17 -8.74
N VAL A 133 0.53 -38.02 -7.45
CA VAL A 133 1.04 -38.80 -6.32
C VAL A 133 -0.06 -39.70 -5.81
#